data_AF-A0A7L1LQP8-F1
#
_entry.id   AF-A0A7L1LQP8-F1
#
_cell.length_a   1.000
_cell.length_b   1.000
_cell.length_c   1.000
_cell.angle_alpha   90.00
_cell.angle_beta   90.00
_cell.angle_gamma   90.00
#
_symmetry.space_group_name_H-M   'P 1'
#
loop_
_entity.id
_entity.type
_entity.pdbx_description
1 polymer ?
#
loop_
_entity_poly.entity_id
_entity_poly.type
_entity_poly.pdbx_seq_one_letter_code
_entity_poly.pdbx_strand_id
1 'polypeptide(L)'
;MSRDPEEVNKLTENTYKNVMEQFNPGLRNLINLGKNYEKAVNVMVVAGRAYYDSLAKIGDISADSPVSKELGQVLIEISRTHKKLNDSLEESFKKFHKEIISELEKKTDLDVKYMTATLKRYQTEHRSKLDSLEKSQAELKKIRRKSQGARNVTKYEQKEMEYLETVSSRQSDIQRFIAEGCREALLEEKRRFCFLVDKHCSFTQHMHFYHVQCADFLKSKLPGWEETCSDATKVPEKVRMMIDEIRTPGSTPVSGTPQPSPMVKRNTLIGNDFHPHQENASKVPPAPTGRAYTSPLVDMFNNPATAPKAPNETLNHSAENSDYANLSRSTSVATGLNAMKRQKVKTIFPHTAGSNKTLLSFAQGDIITLLVAEEKDGWLYGEHDTTRLKGWFPSSYTRPLDESAEEKAFAPAPSPAPIRSVSSVNLVEKGEVVLPPPDYLGAAQTDRRLEPAKGAAVKPPSDRAEQGPKPDMNGIIKPPFLSGENPFATVKLRPTVTNDRSAPIIR
;
A
#
# COMPACT_ATOMS: atom_id res chain seq x y z
N MET A 1 33.54 5.10 -0.71
CA MET A 1 33.26 3.65 -0.88
C MET A 1 34.59 2.93 -0.91
N SER A 2 34.67 1.73 -0.35
CA SER A 2 35.94 1.02 -0.22
C SER A 2 36.51 0.61 -1.56
N ARG A 3 37.84 0.44 -1.58
CA ARG A 3 38.60 -0.03 -2.75
C ARG A 3 38.80 -1.55 -2.74
N ASP A 4 38.30 -2.23 -1.72
CA ASP A 4 38.46 -3.68 -1.57
C ASP A 4 37.36 -4.42 -2.37
N PRO A 5 37.73 -5.23 -3.38
CA PRO A 5 36.77 -6.02 -4.15
C PRO A 5 35.89 -6.93 -3.29
N GLU A 6 36.39 -7.44 -2.15
CA GLU A 6 35.63 -8.32 -1.27
C GLU A 6 34.49 -7.57 -0.56
N GLU A 7 34.77 -6.34 -0.11
CA GLU A 7 33.74 -5.48 0.50
C GLU A 7 32.66 -5.07 -0.52
N VAL A 8 33.05 -4.79 -1.76
CA VAL A 8 32.11 -4.48 -2.85
C VAL A 8 31.26 -5.70 -3.19
N ASN A 9 31.86 -6.90 -3.26
CA ASN A 9 31.12 -8.14 -3.45
C ASN A 9 30.10 -8.38 -2.33
N LYS A 10 30.49 -8.16 -1.08
CA LYS A 10 29.60 -8.26 0.08
C LYS A 10 28.45 -7.25 0.01
N LEU A 11 28.72 -6.01 -0.41
CA LEU A 11 27.68 -5.01 -0.64
C LEU A 11 26.67 -5.49 -1.69
N THR A 12 27.15 -6.03 -2.82
CA THR A 12 26.30 -6.59 -3.87
C THR A 12 25.36 -7.68 -3.34
N GLU A 13 25.89 -8.67 -2.61
CA GLU A 13 25.04 -9.72 -2.03
C GLU A 13 24.04 -9.16 -1.01
N ASN A 14 24.47 -8.22 -0.17
CA ASN A 14 23.62 -7.61 0.84
C ASN A 14 22.48 -6.81 0.20
N THR A 15 22.71 -6.11 -0.91
CA THR A 15 21.65 -5.39 -1.63
C THR A 15 20.59 -6.36 -2.15
N TYR A 16 20.99 -7.48 -2.76
CA TYR A 16 20.03 -8.51 -3.21
C TYR A 16 19.24 -9.10 -2.04
N LYS A 17 19.91 -9.42 -0.91
CA LYS A 17 19.26 -9.93 0.30
C LYS A 17 18.31 -8.91 0.90
N ASN A 18 18.70 -7.63 0.98
CA ASN A 18 17.85 -6.56 1.49
C ASN A 18 16.52 -6.46 0.71
N VAL A 19 16.58 -6.59 -0.62
CA VAL A 19 15.36 -6.58 -1.43
C VAL A 19 14.44 -7.76 -1.08
N MET A 20 15.00 -8.96 -0.95
CA MET A 20 14.21 -10.17 -0.70
C MET A 20 13.70 -10.28 0.74
N GLU A 21 14.50 -9.87 1.72
CA GLU A 21 14.26 -10.10 3.14
C GLU A 21 13.59 -8.90 3.81
N GLN A 22 13.72 -7.69 3.26
CA GLN A 22 13.10 -6.49 3.82
C GLN A 22 12.12 -5.83 2.86
N PHE A 23 12.54 -5.48 1.64
CA PHE A 23 11.71 -4.71 0.73
C PHE A 23 10.45 -5.48 0.30
N ASN A 24 10.58 -6.73 -0.16
CA ASN A 24 9.46 -7.53 -0.62
C ASN A 24 8.45 -7.89 0.51
N PRO A 25 8.89 -8.31 1.71
CA PRO A 25 8.00 -8.44 2.86
C PRO A 25 7.33 -7.13 3.25
N GLY A 26 8.07 -6.01 3.20
CA GLY A 26 7.54 -4.66 3.40
C GLY A 26 6.44 -4.31 2.40
N LEU A 27 6.61 -4.62 1.12
CA LEU A 27 5.58 -4.45 0.09
C LEU A 27 4.35 -5.32 0.35
N ARG A 28 4.51 -6.59 0.76
CA ARG A 28 3.37 -7.45 1.11
C ARG A 28 2.55 -6.86 2.26
N ASN A 29 3.23 -6.32 3.28
CA ASN A 29 2.55 -5.62 4.36
C ASN A 29 1.84 -4.35 3.86
N LEU A 30 2.50 -3.55 3.01
CA LEU A 30 1.91 -2.35 2.42
C LEU A 30 0.66 -2.66 1.59
N ILE A 31 0.67 -3.73 0.81
CA ILE A 31 -0.48 -4.23 0.05
C ILE A 31 -1.64 -4.56 0.99
N ASN A 32 -1.38 -5.27 2.09
CA ASN A 32 -2.40 -5.61 3.09
C ASN A 32 -2.98 -4.35 3.74
N LEU A 33 -2.13 -3.41 4.12
CA LEU A 33 -2.56 -2.10 4.66
C LEU A 33 -3.37 -1.32 3.63
N GLY A 34 -3.00 -1.37 2.36
CA GLY A 34 -3.73 -0.74 1.26
C GLY A 34 -5.14 -1.33 1.09
N LYS A 35 -5.29 -2.66 1.15
CA LYS A 35 -6.62 -3.31 1.14
C LYS A 35 -7.47 -2.90 2.34
N ASN A 36 -6.86 -2.82 3.53
CA ASN A 36 -7.55 -2.35 4.73
C ASN A 36 -8.00 -0.89 4.59
N TYR A 37 -7.16 -0.04 4.00
CA TYR A 37 -7.49 1.35 3.74
C TYR A 37 -8.67 1.49 2.77
N GLU A 38 -8.63 0.78 1.64
CA GLU A 38 -9.74 0.73 0.69
C GLU A 38 -11.04 0.26 1.35
N LYS A 39 -10.99 -0.82 2.13
CA LYS A 39 -12.14 -1.34 2.86
C LYS A 39 -12.73 -0.29 3.81
N ALA A 40 -11.89 0.43 4.55
CA ALA A 40 -12.33 1.49 5.47
C ALA A 40 -13.04 2.62 4.72
N VAL A 41 -12.51 3.03 3.56
CA VAL A 41 -13.14 4.05 2.72
C VAL A 41 -14.49 3.57 2.17
N ASN A 42 -14.59 2.32 1.73
CA ASN A 42 -15.87 1.76 1.25
C ASN A 42 -16.93 1.75 2.36
N VAL A 43 -16.57 1.37 3.58
CA VAL A 43 -17.49 1.43 4.73
C VAL A 43 -17.91 2.87 5.04
N MET A 44 -16.98 3.82 5.00
CA MET A 44 -17.27 5.24 5.19
C MET A 44 -18.25 5.77 4.14
N VAL A 45 -18.04 5.43 2.87
CA VAL A 45 -18.92 5.83 1.75
C VAL A 45 -20.34 5.29 1.95
N VAL A 46 -20.49 4.02 2.33
CA VAL A 46 -21.80 3.41 2.61
C VAL A 46 -22.51 4.09 3.78
N ALA A 47 -21.80 4.33 4.89
CA ALA A 47 -22.36 5.04 6.04
C ALA A 47 -22.77 6.48 5.67
N GLY A 48 -21.94 7.17 4.89
CA GLY A 48 -22.23 8.50 4.37
C GLY A 48 -23.50 8.53 3.50
N ARG A 49 -23.68 7.55 2.60
CA ARG A 49 -24.91 7.43 1.79
C ARG A 49 -26.15 7.30 2.66
N ALA A 50 -26.13 6.44 3.68
CA ALA A 50 -27.26 6.26 4.59
C ALA A 50 -27.61 7.53 5.39
N TYR A 51 -26.59 8.28 5.82
CA TYR A 51 -26.78 9.56 6.50
C TYR A 51 -27.47 10.58 5.59
N TYR A 52 -26.95 10.78 4.37
CA TYR A 52 -27.50 11.74 3.43
C TYR A 52 -28.88 11.31 2.89
N ASP A 53 -29.17 10.02 2.77
CA ASP A 53 -30.53 9.54 2.46
C ASP A 53 -31.52 9.93 3.57
N SER A 54 -31.11 9.83 4.83
CA SER A 54 -31.95 10.26 5.96
C SER A 54 -32.14 11.78 5.97
N LEU A 55 -31.10 12.55 5.61
CA LEU A 55 -31.18 14.00 5.47
C LEU A 55 -32.17 14.42 4.37
N ALA A 56 -32.15 13.75 3.22
CA ALA A 56 -33.09 14.01 2.12
C ALA A 56 -34.54 13.73 2.55
N LYS A 57 -34.79 12.63 3.27
CA LYS A 57 -36.12 12.30 3.80
C LYS A 57 -36.67 13.41 4.72
N ILE A 58 -35.81 14.04 5.53
CA ILE A 58 -36.22 15.20 6.34
C ILE A 58 -36.60 16.38 5.45
N GLY A 59 -35.85 16.61 4.37
CA GLY A 59 -36.21 17.62 3.38
C GLY A 59 -37.58 17.37 2.74
N ASP A 60 -37.90 16.12 2.41
CA ASP A 60 -39.20 15.73 1.82
C ASP A 60 -40.40 16.06 2.73
N ILE A 61 -40.23 16.00 4.06
CA ILE A 61 -41.31 16.36 5.04
C ILE A 61 -41.77 17.81 4.84
N SER A 62 -40.90 18.70 4.38
CA SER A 62 -41.23 20.10 4.19
C SER A 62 -41.85 20.44 2.83
N ALA A 63 -42.04 19.45 1.95
CA ALA A 63 -42.58 19.67 0.60
C ALA A 63 -43.95 20.36 0.59
N ASP A 64 -44.80 20.02 1.57
CA ASP A 64 -46.13 20.59 1.76
C ASP A 64 -46.15 21.77 2.74
N SER A 65 -45.00 22.10 3.36
CA SER A 65 -44.90 23.22 4.29
C SER A 65 -44.97 24.55 3.53
N PRO A 66 -45.92 25.44 3.85
CA PRO A 66 -46.05 26.72 3.18
C PRO A 66 -44.93 27.70 3.53
N VAL A 67 -44.10 27.40 4.54
CA VAL A 67 -43.00 28.26 5.02
C VAL A 67 -41.62 27.61 4.91
N SER A 68 -41.54 26.27 4.79
CA SER A 68 -40.27 25.53 4.86
C SER A 68 -39.88 24.80 3.57
N LYS A 69 -40.70 24.87 2.51
CA LYS A 69 -40.47 24.15 1.26
C LYS A 69 -39.10 24.41 0.64
N GLU A 70 -38.63 25.65 0.64
CA GLU A 70 -37.32 26.03 0.12
C GLU A 70 -36.17 25.44 0.95
N LEU A 71 -36.32 25.43 2.28
CA LEU A 71 -35.35 24.79 3.19
C LEU A 71 -35.27 23.28 2.96
N GLY A 72 -36.39 22.62 2.70
CA GLY A 72 -36.40 21.21 2.29
C GLY A 72 -35.62 20.95 1.03
N GLN A 73 -35.81 21.80 0.03
CA GLN A 73 -35.12 21.68 -1.25
C GLN A 73 -33.60 21.81 -1.07
N VAL A 74 -33.16 22.70 -0.16
CA VAL A 74 -31.75 22.82 0.24
C VAL A 74 -31.23 21.54 0.91
N LEU A 75 -31.96 20.97 1.88
CA LEU A 75 -31.57 19.71 2.54
C LEU A 75 -31.41 18.55 1.55
N ILE A 76 -32.33 18.44 0.59
CA ILE A 76 -32.27 17.44 -0.47
C ILE A 76 -31.07 17.70 -1.40
N GLU A 77 -30.78 18.96 -1.72
CA GLU A 77 -29.64 19.31 -2.56
C GLU A 77 -28.29 19.05 -1.88
N ILE A 78 -28.17 19.33 -0.58
CA ILE A 78 -27.00 18.98 0.25
C ILE A 78 -26.79 17.46 0.20
N SER A 79 -27.85 16.69 0.42
CA SER A 79 -27.81 15.23 0.35
C SER A 79 -27.30 14.72 -1.01
N ARG A 80 -27.92 15.17 -2.11
CA ARG A 80 -27.50 14.78 -3.47
C ARG A 80 -26.04 15.15 -3.74
N THR A 81 -25.62 16.33 -3.28
CA THR A 81 -24.27 16.83 -3.47
C THR A 81 -23.25 15.93 -2.79
N HIS A 82 -23.39 15.66 -1.49
CA HIS A 82 -22.43 14.82 -0.78
C HIS A 82 -22.46 13.35 -1.22
N LYS A 83 -23.62 12.80 -1.61
CA LYS A 83 -23.69 11.47 -2.23
C LYS A 83 -22.85 11.40 -3.50
N LYS A 84 -22.96 12.40 -4.38
CA LYS A 84 -22.14 12.48 -5.60
C LYS A 84 -20.64 12.56 -5.30
N LEU A 85 -20.23 13.32 -4.28
CA LEU A 85 -18.82 13.39 -3.85
C LEU A 85 -18.32 12.05 -3.30
N ASN A 86 -19.16 11.34 -2.54
CA ASN A 86 -18.85 10.00 -2.03
C ASN A 86 -18.71 8.97 -3.15
N ASP A 87 -19.60 9.00 -4.15
CA ASP A 87 -19.54 8.11 -5.31
C ASP A 87 -18.25 8.34 -6.13
N SER A 88 -17.84 9.61 -6.30
CA SER A 88 -16.58 9.95 -6.95
C SER A 88 -15.35 9.52 -6.14
N LEU A 89 -15.42 9.51 -4.81
CA LEU A 89 -14.35 9.01 -3.95
C LEU A 89 -14.21 7.49 -4.08
N GLU A 90 -15.34 6.77 -4.07
CA GLU A 90 -15.38 5.32 -4.29
C GLU A 90 -14.73 4.94 -5.62
N GLU A 91 -15.02 5.67 -6.70
CA GLU A 91 -14.38 5.44 -7.99
C GLU A 91 -12.86 5.71 -7.97
N SER A 92 -12.42 6.71 -7.20
CA SER A 92 -10.99 6.97 -6.99
C SER A 92 -10.31 5.79 -6.29
N PHE A 93 -10.98 5.15 -5.34
CA PHE A 93 -10.45 3.98 -4.62
C PHE A 93 -10.50 2.68 -5.45
N LYS A 94 -11.40 2.54 -6.43
CA LYS A 94 -11.29 1.47 -7.43
C LYS A 94 -10.02 1.61 -8.28
N LYS A 95 -9.64 2.84 -8.63
CA LYS A 95 -8.37 3.10 -9.32
C LYS A 95 -7.18 2.83 -8.42
N PHE A 96 -7.22 3.24 -7.15
CA PHE A 96 -6.20 2.87 -6.16
C PHE A 96 -5.97 1.37 -6.13
N HIS A 97 -7.05 0.57 -6.06
CA HIS A 97 -6.95 -0.88 -6.08
C HIS A 97 -6.26 -1.39 -7.34
N LYS A 98 -6.75 -0.97 -8.52
CA LYS A 98 -6.23 -1.44 -9.81
C LYS A 98 -4.79 -1.04 -10.06
N GLU A 99 -4.45 0.23 -9.81
CA GLU A 99 -3.17 0.81 -10.23
C GLU A 99 -2.04 0.61 -9.22
N ILE A 100 -2.39 0.49 -7.93
CA ILE A 100 -1.42 0.31 -6.84
C ILE A 100 -1.48 -1.12 -6.31
N ILE A 101 -2.61 -1.56 -5.75
CA ILE A 101 -2.70 -2.84 -5.04
C ILE A 101 -2.42 -4.01 -5.99
N SER A 102 -3.19 -4.16 -7.07
CA SER A 102 -3.04 -5.27 -8.01
C SER A 102 -1.66 -5.29 -8.69
N GLU A 103 -1.13 -4.11 -9.02
CA GLU A 103 0.17 -3.97 -9.68
C GLU A 103 1.34 -4.29 -8.74
N LEU A 104 1.25 -3.87 -7.47
CA LEU A 104 2.24 -4.24 -6.45
C LEU A 104 2.19 -5.74 -6.15
N GLU A 105 1.01 -6.35 -6.08
CA GLU A 105 0.86 -7.81 -5.90
C GLU A 105 1.56 -8.58 -7.02
N LYS A 106 1.17 -8.28 -8.28
CA LYS A 106 1.75 -8.91 -9.46
C LYS A 106 3.28 -8.77 -9.48
N LYS A 107 3.78 -7.55 -9.21
CA LYS A 107 5.21 -7.27 -9.25
C LYS A 107 5.95 -8.00 -8.13
N THR A 108 5.43 -7.96 -6.90
CA THR A 108 6.07 -8.61 -5.73
C THR A 108 6.16 -10.12 -5.89
N ASP A 109 5.16 -10.78 -6.47
CA ASP A 109 5.18 -12.23 -6.67
C ASP A 109 6.19 -12.68 -7.74
N LEU A 110 6.33 -11.90 -8.82
CA LEU A 110 7.37 -12.13 -9.83
C LEU A 110 8.77 -11.81 -9.28
N ASP A 111 8.87 -10.78 -8.44
CA ASP A 111 10.14 -10.27 -7.93
C ASP A 111 10.89 -11.27 -7.06
N VAL A 112 10.17 -12.04 -6.25
CA VAL A 112 10.77 -13.08 -5.40
C VAL A 112 11.58 -14.08 -6.25
N LYS A 113 11.00 -14.54 -7.36
CA LYS A 113 11.67 -15.50 -8.26
C LYS A 113 12.84 -14.85 -8.99
N TYR A 114 12.62 -13.65 -9.52
CA TYR A 114 13.63 -12.90 -10.26
C TYR A 114 14.87 -12.60 -9.41
N MET A 115 14.68 -12.10 -8.18
CA MET A 115 15.78 -11.71 -7.30
C MET A 115 16.57 -12.92 -6.79
N THR A 116 15.88 -14.00 -6.45
CA THR A 116 16.54 -15.26 -6.06
C THR A 116 17.42 -15.80 -7.18
N ALA A 117 16.89 -15.83 -8.41
CA ALA A 117 17.63 -16.30 -9.57
C ALA A 117 18.82 -15.38 -9.90
N THR A 118 18.64 -14.06 -9.79
CA THR A 118 19.68 -13.06 -10.06
C THR A 118 20.83 -13.16 -9.07
N LEU A 119 20.54 -13.24 -7.76
CA LEU A 119 21.57 -13.44 -6.73
C LEU A 119 22.34 -14.75 -6.97
N LYS A 120 21.63 -15.85 -7.24
CA LYS A 120 22.27 -17.15 -7.48
C LYS A 120 23.19 -17.14 -8.70
N ARG A 121 22.77 -16.48 -9.79
CA ARG A 121 23.62 -16.29 -10.99
C ARG A 121 24.88 -15.51 -10.65
N TYR A 122 24.74 -14.36 -9.96
CA TYR A 122 25.87 -13.55 -9.54
C TYR A 122 26.86 -14.36 -8.69
N GLN A 123 26.39 -15.09 -7.68
CA GLN A 123 27.24 -15.91 -6.81
C GLN A 123 27.98 -17.02 -7.55
N THR A 124 27.30 -17.67 -8.50
CA THR A 124 27.89 -18.76 -9.30
C THR A 124 28.99 -18.22 -10.21
N GLU A 125 28.74 -17.10 -10.88
CA GLU A 125 29.72 -16.49 -11.78
C GLU A 125 30.90 -15.88 -11.01
N HIS A 126 30.64 -15.22 -9.87
CA HIS A 126 31.68 -14.73 -8.97
C HIS A 126 32.64 -15.86 -8.57
N ARG A 127 32.09 -16.98 -8.08
CA ARG A 127 32.87 -18.15 -7.68
C ARG A 127 33.65 -18.75 -8.84
N SER A 128 33.03 -18.88 -10.01
CA SER A 128 33.71 -19.38 -11.21
C SER A 128 34.91 -18.54 -11.62
N LYS A 129 34.77 -17.20 -11.62
CA LYS A 129 35.86 -16.27 -11.93
C LYS A 129 36.96 -16.31 -10.86
N LEU A 130 36.59 -16.37 -9.59
CA LEU A 130 37.54 -16.48 -8.47
C LEU A 130 38.36 -17.77 -8.56
N ASP A 131 37.70 -18.92 -8.75
CA ASP A 131 38.36 -20.22 -8.91
C ASP A 131 39.34 -20.21 -10.10
N SER A 132 38.97 -19.55 -11.20
CA SER A 132 39.81 -19.41 -12.40
C SER A 132 41.06 -18.56 -12.14
N LEU A 133 40.92 -17.48 -11.37
CA LEU A 133 42.04 -16.64 -10.93
C LEU A 133 42.97 -17.40 -9.99
N GLU A 134 42.43 -18.07 -8.98
CA GLU A 134 43.21 -18.85 -8.00
C GLU A 134 44.00 -19.98 -8.68
N LYS A 135 43.39 -20.71 -9.62
CA LYS A 135 44.08 -21.72 -10.44
C LYS A 135 45.26 -21.14 -11.21
N SER A 136 45.10 -19.95 -11.78
CA SER A 136 46.16 -19.28 -12.56
C SER A 136 47.31 -18.82 -11.66
N GLN A 137 46.98 -18.30 -10.48
CA GLN A 137 47.97 -17.93 -9.47
C GLN A 137 48.74 -19.15 -8.95
N ALA A 138 48.06 -20.29 -8.77
CA ALA A 138 48.69 -21.55 -8.36
C ALA A 138 49.67 -22.08 -9.41
N GLU A 139 49.31 -22.07 -10.69
CA GLU A 139 50.21 -22.48 -11.77
C GLU A 139 51.37 -21.50 -11.96
N LEU A 140 51.17 -20.18 -11.79
CA LEU A 140 52.26 -19.20 -11.77
C LEU A 140 53.26 -19.49 -10.65
N LYS A 141 52.78 -19.76 -9.42
CA LYS A 141 53.63 -20.16 -8.28
C LYS A 141 54.42 -21.43 -8.59
N LYS A 142 53.82 -22.39 -9.29
CA LYS A 142 54.46 -23.65 -9.68
C LYS A 142 55.54 -23.44 -10.75
N ILE A 143 55.33 -22.55 -11.71
CA ILE A 143 56.34 -22.17 -12.72
C ILE A 143 57.54 -21.49 -12.06
N ARG A 144 57.29 -20.53 -11.16
CA ARG A 144 58.34 -19.87 -10.37
C ARG A 144 59.22 -20.85 -9.62
N ARG A 145 58.63 -21.84 -8.95
CA ARG A 145 59.38 -22.91 -8.25
C ARG A 145 60.22 -23.75 -9.20
N LYS A 146 59.71 -24.07 -10.40
CA LYS A 146 60.44 -24.86 -11.41
C LYS A 146 61.58 -24.09 -12.07
N SER A 147 61.51 -22.76 -12.11
CA SER A 147 62.54 -21.91 -12.70
C SER A 147 63.85 -21.89 -11.89
N GLN A 148 63.77 -22.01 -10.55
CA GLN A 148 64.89 -21.84 -9.60
C GLN A 148 65.97 -22.95 -9.61
N GLY A 149 66.01 -23.79 -10.65
CA GLY A 149 67.04 -24.83 -10.83
C GLY A 149 67.12 -25.39 -12.25
N ALA A 150 66.53 -24.69 -13.22
CA ALA A 150 66.42 -25.17 -14.60
C ALA A 150 67.59 -24.72 -15.48
N ARG A 151 68.13 -25.64 -16.31
CA ARG A 151 69.17 -25.31 -17.31
C ARG A 151 68.70 -24.35 -18.42
N ASN A 152 67.40 -24.20 -18.64
CA ASN A 152 66.79 -23.38 -19.70
C ASN A 152 66.03 -22.17 -19.12
N VAL A 153 66.76 -21.24 -18.52
CA VAL A 153 66.23 -20.07 -17.79
C VAL A 153 65.26 -19.25 -18.66
N THR A 154 65.65 -18.89 -19.88
CA THR A 154 64.86 -18.03 -20.79
C THR A 154 63.49 -18.60 -21.14
N LYS A 155 63.36 -19.93 -21.26
CA LYS A 155 62.08 -20.61 -21.53
C LYS A 155 61.13 -20.50 -20.34
N TYR A 156 61.65 -20.60 -19.11
CA TYR A 156 60.85 -20.48 -17.90
C TYR A 156 60.48 -19.02 -17.62
N GLU A 157 61.35 -18.06 -17.93
CA GLU A 157 61.05 -16.62 -17.86
C GLU A 157 59.91 -16.23 -18.81
N GLN A 158 59.96 -16.68 -20.07
CA GLN A 158 58.88 -16.40 -21.03
C GLN A 158 57.55 -17.02 -20.58
N LYS A 159 57.59 -18.25 -20.06
CA LYS A 159 56.39 -18.90 -19.51
C LYS A 159 55.87 -18.23 -18.24
N GLU A 160 56.76 -17.71 -17.39
CA GLU A 160 56.36 -16.92 -16.23
C GLU A 160 55.65 -15.62 -16.65
N MET A 161 56.17 -14.94 -17.67
CA MET A 161 55.58 -13.72 -18.22
C MET A 161 54.16 -13.96 -18.77
N GLU A 162 53.95 -15.04 -19.52
CA GLU A 162 52.63 -15.45 -20.03
C GLU A 162 51.61 -15.69 -18.90
N TYR A 163 52.03 -16.38 -17.82
CA TYR A 163 51.16 -16.61 -16.67
C TYR A 163 50.92 -15.35 -15.83
N LEU A 164 51.90 -14.43 -15.76
CA LEU A 164 51.72 -13.12 -15.14
C LEU A 164 50.66 -12.29 -15.86
N GLU A 165 50.73 -12.23 -17.20
CA GLU A 165 49.72 -11.55 -18.02
C GLU A 165 48.34 -12.19 -17.84
N THR A 166 48.28 -13.52 -17.84
CA THR A 166 47.06 -14.29 -17.62
C THR A 166 46.43 -14.01 -16.25
N VAL A 167 47.24 -13.96 -15.18
CA VAL A 167 46.77 -13.61 -13.82
C VAL A 167 46.28 -12.17 -13.80
N SER A 168 47.02 -11.23 -14.40
CA SER A 168 46.63 -9.82 -14.48
C SER A 168 45.31 -9.62 -15.21
N SER A 169 45.10 -10.33 -16.32
CA SER A 169 43.83 -10.34 -17.06
C SER A 169 42.68 -10.84 -16.19
N ARG A 170 42.82 -12.01 -15.56
CA ARG A 170 41.76 -12.58 -14.71
C ARG A 170 41.48 -11.73 -13.46
N GLN A 171 42.50 -11.09 -12.90
CA GLN A 171 42.37 -10.14 -11.80
C GLN A 171 41.53 -8.92 -12.24
N SER A 172 41.78 -8.39 -13.43
CA SER A 172 41.01 -7.28 -14.00
C SER A 172 39.58 -7.69 -14.32
N ASP A 173 39.38 -8.91 -14.83
CA ASP A 173 38.05 -9.44 -15.17
C ASP A 173 37.17 -9.63 -13.94
N ILE A 174 37.70 -10.15 -12.83
CA ILE A 174 36.92 -10.31 -11.59
C ILE A 174 36.61 -8.94 -10.96
N GLN A 175 37.55 -7.99 -10.99
CA GLN A 175 37.32 -6.63 -10.48
C GLN A 175 36.22 -5.91 -11.28
N ARG A 176 36.25 -6.03 -12.61
CA ARG A 176 35.20 -5.50 -13.48
C ARG A 176 33.85 -6.13 -13.18
N PHE A 177 33.81 -7.46 -13.07
CA PHE A 177 32.59 -8.20 -12.76
C PHE A 177 31.98 -7.76 -11.41
N ILE A 178 32.81 -7.61 -10.37
CA ILE A 178 32.35 -7.15 -9.05
C ILE A 178 31.79 -5.72 -9.13
N ALA A 179 32.49 -4.81 -9.82
CA ALA A 179 32.05 -3.42 -9.98
C ALA A 179 30.72 -3.32 -10.75
N GLU A 180 30.58 -4.05 -11.86
CA GLU A 180 29.35 -4.09 -12.66
C GLU A 180 28.20 -4.75 -11.89
N GLY A 181 28.48 -5.85 -11.19
CA GLY A 181 27.49 -6.55 -10.36
C GLY A 181 26.95 -5.67 -9.22
N CYS A 182 27.83 -4.91 -8.56
CA CYS A 182 27.44 -3.95 -7.54
C CYS A 182 26.55 -2.85 -8.12
N ARG A 183 26.95 -2.27 -9.26
CA ARG A 183 26.15 -1.26 -9.95
C ARG A 183 24.77 -1.80 -10.31
N GLU A 184 24.67 -3.01 -10.87
CA GLU A 184 23.37 -3.60 -11.22
C GLU A 184 22.52 -3.90 -9.99
N ALA A 185 23.09 -4.43 -8.91
CA ALA A 185 22.34 -4.69 -7.67
C ALA A 185 21.73 -3.41 -7.08
N LEU A 186 22.51 -2.33 -7.03
CA LEU A 186 22.04 -1.02 -6.55
C LEU A 186 20.95 -0.43 -7.47
N LEU A 187 21.08 -0.62 -8.79
CA LEU A 187 20.05 -0.19 -9.73
C LEU A 187 18.78 -1.03 -9.61
N GLU A 188 18.88 -2.32 -9.36
CA GLU A 188 17.74 -3.18 -9.07
C GLU A 188 16.98 -2.67 -7.84
N GLU A 189 17.67 -2.40 -6.72
CA GLU A 189 17.04 -1.81 -5.54
C GLU A 189 16.36 -0.46 -5.87
N LYS A 190 17.11 0.46 -6.51
CA LYS A 190 16.58 1.79 -6.88
C LYS A 190 15.33 1.70 -7.76
N ARG A 191 15.31 0.83 -8.79
CA ARG A 191 14.16 0.66 -9.70
C ARG A 191 12.88 0.28 -8.94
N ARG A 192 13.00 -0.48 -7.86
CA ARG A 192 11.85 -0.89 -7.03
C ARG A 192 11.27 0.26 -6.23
N PHE A 193 12.13 1.08 -5.62
CA PHE A 193 11.70 2.30 -4.95
C PHE A 193 11.10 3.31 -5.94
N CYS A 194 11.71 3.52 -7.10
CA CYS A 194 11.15 4.38 -8.15
C CYS A 194 9.75 3.92 -8.56
N PHE A 195 9.55 2.63 -8.83
CA PHE A 195 8.23 2.09 -9.14
C PHE A 195 7.19 2.41 -8.05
N LEU A 196 7.55 2.23 -6.77
CA LEU A 196 6.65 2.52 -5.67
C LEU A 196 6.27 4.01 -5.61
N VAL A 197 7.26 4.89 -5.77
CA VAL A 197 7.07 6.35 -5.81
C VAL A 197 6.18 6.74 -6.99
N ASP A 198 6.47 6.24 -8.20
CA ASP A 198 5.72 6.57 -9.41
C ASP A 198 4.23 6.22 -9.28
N LYS A 199 3.93 5.01 -8.75
CA LYS A 199 2.55 4.58 -8.51
C LYS A 199 1.81 5.48 -7.52
N HIS A 200 2.46 5.88 -6.42
CA HIS A 200 1.85 6.78 -5.44
C HIS A 200 1.73 8.20 -5.97
N CYS A 201 2.70 8.72 -6.71
CA CYS A 201 2.62 10.03 -7.36
C CYS A 201 1.43 10.11 -8.32
N SER A 202 1.23 9.09 -9.16
CA SER A 202 0.07 9.00 -10.06
C SER A 202 -1.25 9.08 -9.30
N PHE A 203 -1.38 8.29 -8.23
CA PHE A 203 -2.60 8.30 -7.41
C PHE A 203 -2.79 9.60 -6.63
N THR A 204 -1.73 10.21 -6.11
CA THR A 204 -1.78 11.52 -5.45
C THR A 204 -2.25 12.61 -6.41
N GLN A 205 -1.80 12.60 -7.67
CA GLN A 205 -2.31 13.51 -8.69
C GLN A 205 -3.80 13.28 -8.96
N HIS A 206 -4.24 12.03 -8.99
CA HIS A 206 -5.66 11.70 -9.14
C HIS A 206 -6.49 12.24 -7.95
N MET A 207 -6.03 12.03 -6.72
CA MET A 207 -6.68 12.55 -5.52
C MET A 207 -6.69 14.07 -5.46
N HIS A 208 -5.62 14.72 -5.93
CA HIS A 208 -5.58 16.18 -6.05
C HIS A 208 -6.72 16.68 -6.97
N PHE A 209 -6.88 16.08 -8.15
CA PHE A 209 -7.97 16.44 -9.07
C PHE A 209 -9.36 16.17 -8.46
N TYR A 210 -9.52 15.05 -7.73
CA TYR A 210 -10.75 14.78 -6.96
C TYR A 210 -11.04 15.91 -5.95
N HIS A 211 -10.06 16.32 -5.15
CA HIS A 211 -10.25 17.37 -4.14
C HIS A 211 -10.56 18.74 -4.76
N VAL A 212 -9.91 19.09 -5.86
CA VAL A 212 -10.21 20.33 -6.61
C VAL A 212 -11.66 20.32 -7.09
N GLN A 213 -12.11 19.23 -7.73
CA GLN A 213 -13.51 19.10 -8.15
C GLN A 213 -14.49 19.19 -6.98
N CYS A 214 -14.16 18.59 -5.83
CA CYS A 214 -15.00 18.70 -4.63
C CYS A 214 -15.13 20.16 -4.16
N ALA A 215 -14.00 20.87 -4.11
CA ALA A 215 -13.95 22.27 -3.72
C ALA A 215 -14.76 23.15 -4.67
N ASP A 216 -14.60 22.99 -5.98
CA ASP A 216 -15.35 23.74 -6.98
C ASP A 216 -16.86 23.48 -6.90
N PHE A 217 -17.24 22.21 -6.72
CA PHE A 217 -18.64 21.82 -6.61
C PHE A 217 -19.29 22.43 -5.36
N LEU A 218 -18.64 22.34 -4.20
CA LEU A 218 -19.14 22.93 -2.95
C LEU A 218 -19.17 24.46 -3.00
N LYS A 219 -18.12 25.09 -3.53
CA LYS A 219 -18.02 26.55 -3.69
C LYS A 219 -19.17 27.11 -4.54
N SER A 220 -19.64 26.34 -5.54
CA SER A 220 -20.76 26.75 -6.39
C SER A 220 -22.14 26.67 -5.72
N LYS A 221 -22.30 25.86 -4.67
CA LYS A 221 -23.58 25.56 -4.03
C LYS A 221 -23.76 26.23 -2.67
N LEU A 222 -22.70 26.28 -1.88
CA LEU A 222 -22.74 26.74 -0.49
C LEU A 222 -23.35 28.13 -0.30
N PRO A 223 -23.01 29.16 -1.11
CA PRO A 223 -23.60 30.49 -0.94
C PRO A 223 -25.13 30.50 -1.08
N GLY A 224 -25.68 29.74 -2.03
CA GLY A 224 -27.12 29.67 -2.24
C GLY A 224 -27.85 28.95 -1.09
N TRP A 225 -27.21 27.94 -0.49
CA TRP A 225 -27.74 27.27 0.69
C TRP A 225 -27.77 28.20 1.91
N GLU A 226 -26.69 28.94 2.13
CA GLU A 226 -26.58 29.93 3.22
C GLU A 226 -27.58 31.08 3.07
N GLU A 227 -27.74 31.61 1.85
CA GLU A 227 -28.71 32.66 1.55
C GLU A 227 -30.14 32.21 1.86
N THR A 228 -30.51 30.99 1.47
CA THR A 228 -31.84 30.43 1.73
C THR A 228 -32.14 30.26 3.22
N CYS A 229 -31.09 30.05 4.04
CA CYS A 229 -31.21 29.87 5.49
C CYS A 229 -30.97 31.14 6.30
N SER A 230 -30.79 32.29 5.65
CA SER A 230 -30.33 33.54 6.29
C SER A 230 -31.35 34.20 7.23
N ASP A 231 -32.65 34.02 6.98
CA ASP A 231 -33.72 34.62 7.78
C ASP A 231 -34.80 33.60 8.15
N ALA A 232 -34.74 33.09 9.38
CA ALA A 232 -35.71 32.15 9.93
C ALA A 232 -37.08 32.78 10.26
N THR A 233 -37.21 34.11 10.21
CA THR A 233 -38.47 34.82 10.47
C THR A 233 -39.26 35.13 9.21
N LYS A 234 -38.65 34.90 8.03
CA LYS A 234 -39.28 35.15 6.74
C LYS A 234 -40.44 34.18 6.51
N VAL A 235 -41.64 34.74 6.37
CA VAL A 235 -42.86 34.00 6.02
C VAL A 235 -43.26 34.39 4.60
N PRO A 236 -43.57 33.44 3.70
CA PRO A 236 -43.97 33.77 2.34
C PRO A 236 -45.18 34.69 2.30
N GLU A 237 -45.16 35.65 1.37
CA GLU A 237 -46.12 36.75 1.30
C GLU A 237 -47.59 36.27 1.30
N LYS A 238 -47.86 35.17 0.60
CA LYS A 238 -49.20 34.56 0.57
C LYS A 238 -49.69 34.13 1.95
N VAL A 239 -48.81 33.59 2.79
CA VAL A 239 -49.14 33.19 4.17
C VAL A 239 -49.30 34.42 5.06
N ARG A 240 -48.42 35.41 4.88
CA ARG A 240 -48.53 36.69 5.59
C ARG A 240 -49.86 37.40 5.30
N MET A 241 -50.27 37.47 4.04
CA MET A 241 -51.57 38.05 3.65
C MET A 241 -52.76 37.28 4.24
N MET A 242 -52.75 35.94 4.24
CA MET A 242 -53.80 35.14 4.89
C MET A 242 -53.91 35.43 6.39
N ILE A 243 -52.78 35.61 7.09
CA ILE A 243 -52.76 35.96 8.51
C ILE A 243 -53.30 37.37 8.73
N ASP A 244 -52.91 38.32 7.89
CA ASP A 244 -53.35 39.72 7.97
C ASP A 244 -54.85 39.88 7.65
N GLU A 245 -55.40 39.08 6.73
CA GLU A 245 -56.85 39.01 6.45
C GLU A 245 -57.65 38.57 7.69
N ILE A 246 -57.15 37.59 8.45
CA ILE A 246 -57.76 37.17 9.72
C ILE A 246 -57.59 38.24 10.81
N ARG A 247 -56.51 39.03 10.75
CA ARG A 247 -56.16 40.06 11.73
C ARG A 247 -56.92 41.38 11.55
N THR A 248 -57.52 41.62 10.38
CA THR A 248 -58.24 42.85 10.08
C THR A 248 -59.66 42.82 10.69
N PRO A 249 -60.14 43.89 11.35
CA PRO A 249 -60.92 43.77 12.60
C PRO A 249 -62.43 43.55 12.40
N GLY A 250 -62.92 42.46 12.96
CA GLY A 250 -64.35 42.24 13.25
C GLY A 250 -64.61 41.64 14.63
N SER A 251 -63.61 41.37 15.46
CA SER A 251 -63.81 40.80 16.81
C SER A 251 -62.62 41.10 17.74
N THR A 252 -62.95 41.48 18.97
CA THR A 252 -62.13 41.92 20.11
C THR A 252 -60.86 41.10 20.43
N PRO A 253 -59.76 41.72 20.93
CA PRO A 253 -58.55 40.99 21.29
C PRO A 253 -58.62 40.45 22.73
N VAL A 254 -58.51 39.12 22.89
CA VAL A 254 -58.10 38.52 24.17
C VAL A 254 -56.60 38.23 24.09
N SER A 255 -55.89 38.96 24.95
CA SER A 255 -54.49 38.82 25.29
C SER A 255 -54.11 37.38 25.67
N GLY A 256 -53.00 36.88 25.13
CA GLY A 256 -52.36 35.65 25.61
C GLY A 256 -51.45 34.96 24.60
N THR A 257 -50.34 35.59 24.19
CA THR A 257 -49.19 34.83 23.67
C THR A 257 -47.95 35.16 24.50
N PRO A 258 -47.22 34.15 25.00
CA PRO A 258 -46.00 34.37 25.77
C PRO A 258 -44.87 34.84 24.84
N GLN A 259 -44.08 35.78 25.32
CA GLN A 259 -42.94 36.35 24.59
C GLN A 259 -41.93 35.30 24.12
N PRO A 260 -41.31 35.46 22.94
CA PRO A 260 -40.16 34.68 22.55
C PRO A 260 -38.92 35.11 23.36
N SER A 261 -38.16 34.12 23.84
CA SER A 261 -36.88 34.31 24.55
C SER A 261 -35.84 35.05 23.68
N PRO A 262 -34.91 35.81 24.28
CA PRO A 262 -33.94 36.60 23.52
C PRO A 262 -32.93 35.73 22.77
N MET A 263 -32.63 36.12 21.53
CA MET A 263 -31.67 35.46 20.64
C MET A 263 -30.24 35.55 21.16
N VAL A 264 -29.53 34.42 21.18
CA VAL A 264 -28.07 34.37 21.29
C VAL A 264 -27.47 34.73 19.94
N LYS A 265 -26.85 35.90 19.85
CA LYS A 265 -25.95 36.25 18.73
C LYS A 265 -24.76 35.28 18.76
N ARG A 266 -24.67 34.36 17.79
CA ARG A 266 -23.40 33.70 17.49
C ARG A 266 -22.55 34.66 16.67
N ASN A 267 -21.59 35.31 17.32
CA ASN A 267 -20.57 36.10 16.64
C ASN A 267 -19.68 35.17 15.79
N THR A 268 -19.59 35.54 14.53
CA THR A 268 -18.51 35.20 13.60
C THR A 268 -17.20 35.79 14.11
N LEU A 269 -16.20 34.94 14.40
CA LEU A 269 -14.81 35.35 14.49
C LEU A 269 -13.97 34.37 13.67
N ILE A 270 -13.79 34.68 12.39
CA ILE A 270 -12.60 34.31 11.64
C ILE A 270 -12.20 35.59 10.89
N GLY A 271 -11.25 36.31 11.46
CA GLY A 271 -10.53 37.39 10.80
C GLY A 271 -9.11 36.91 10.50
N ASN A 272 -8.74 36.93 9.22
CA ASN A 272 -7.38 37.19 8.79
C ASN A 272 -7.38 38.63 8.25
N ASP A 273 -6.62 39.53 8.88
CA ASP A 273 -5.58 40.35 8.23
C ASP A 273 -5.08 41.50 9.14
N PHE A 274 -3.84 41.90 8.87
CA PHE A 274 -2.88 42.62 9.71
C PHE A 274 -3.04 44.17 9.76
N HIS A 275 -2.81 44.72 10.98
CA HIS A 275 -2.13 46.01 11.33
C HIS A 275 -2.90 47.38 11.39
N PRO A 276 -2.38 48.44 12.09
CA PRO A 276 -2.76 48.87 13.45
C PRO A 276 -3.21 50.35 13.63
N HIS A 277 -3.60 50.69 14.88
CA HIS A 277 -3.95 52.02 15.45
C HIS A 277 -5.34 52.57 15.00
N GLN A 278 -6.18 53.16 15.83
CA GLN A 278 -5.95 54.06 16.98
C GLN A 278 -7.14 54.01 17.96
N GLU A 279 -6.88 54.56 19.14
CA GLU A 279 -7.73 54.70 20.33
C GLU A 279 -9.13 55.30 20.07
N ASN A 280 -10.16 54.77 20.75
CA ASN A 280 -11.09 55.60 21.52
C ASN A 280 -11.92 54.76 22.50
N ALA A 281 -11.83 55.18 23.76
CA ALA A 281 -12.38 54.55 24.94
C ALA A 281 -13.91 54.69 25.03
N SER A 282 -14.57 53.67 25.59
CA SER A 282 -15.80 53.87 26.35
C SER A 282 -15.93 52.83 27.47
N LYS A 283 -16.12 53.38 28.67
CA LYS A 283 -16.17 52.81 30.02
C LYS A 283 -16.98 51.50 30.16
N VAL A 284 -16.39 50.55 30.89
CA VAL A 284 -17.07 49.37 31.47
C VAL A 284 -17.22 49.60 32.99
N PRO A 285 -18.35 49.26 33.63
CA PRO A 285 -18.53 49.37 35.07
C PRO A 285 -17.79 48.26 35.85
N PRO A 286 -17.46 48.46 37.14
CA PRO A 286 -16.62 47.53 37.90
C PRO A 286 -17.36 46.23 38.23
N ALA A 287 -16.62 45.12 38.19
CA ALA A 287 -17.13 43.79 38.51
C ALA A 287 -17.39 43.60 40.02
N PRO A 288 -18.45 42.87 40.42
CA PRO A 288 -18.69 42.53 41.82
C PRO A 288 -17.65 41.52 42.34
N THR A 289 -17.16 41.75 43.55
CA THR A 289 -16.26 40.86 44.28
C THR A 289 -17.03 39.66 44.86
N GLY A 290 -16.99 38.53 44.17
CA GLY A 290 -17.49 37.25 44.67
C GLY A 290 -16.79 36.09 43.97
N ARG A 291 -16.26 35.14 44.73
CA ARG A 291 -15.55 33.96 44.20
C ARG A 291 -16.50 33.11 43.35
N ALA A 292 -16.20 32.97 42.07
CA ALA A 292 -16.84 31.98 41.20
C ALA A 292 -16.21 30.60 41.46
N TYR A 293 -17.05 29.59 41.68
CA TYR A 293 -16.65 28.18 41.68
C TYR A 293 -16.14 27.79 40.29
N THR A 294 -14.89 27.34 40.20
CA THR A 294 -14.31 26.83 38.96
C THR A 294 -14.74 25.39 38.74
N SER A 295 -15.39 25.14 37.60
CA SER A 295 -15.64 23.79 37.05
C SER A 295 -14.29 23.07 36.80
N PRO A 296 -14.18 21.76 37.09
CA PRO A 296 -12.92 21.02 37.03
C PRO A 296 -12.60 20.57 35.59
N LEU A 297 -12.31 21.49 34.67
CA LEU A 297 -11.90 21.14 33.30
C LEU A 297 -10.87 22.10 32.67
N VAL A 298 -10.28 23.03 33.43
CA VAL A 298 -9.39 24.08 32.88
C VAL A 298 -7.98 24.00 33.45
N ASP A 299 -7.38 22.80 33.45
CA ASP A 299 -5.94 22.65 33.79
C ASP A 299 -5.19 21.65 32.88
N MET A 300 -5.74 21.32 31.72
CA MET A 300 -5.18 20.29 30.83
C MET A 300 -4.25 20.79 29.71
N PHE A 301 -4.00 22.09 29.60
CA PHE A 301 -3.34 22.67 28.41
C PHE A 301 -2.04 23.45 28.64
N ASN A 302 -1.37 23.27 29.79
CA ASN A 302 -0.03 23.84 29.99
C ASN A 302 1.01 22.75 30.25
N ASN A 303 1.94 22.55 29.31
CA ASN A 303 3.16 21.78 29.54
C ASN A 303 4.37 22.53 28.94
N PRO A 304 5.37 22.95 29.74
CA PRO A 304 6.61 23.51 29.23
C PRO A 304 7.63 22.41 28.89
N ALA A 305 8.45 22.67 27.88
CA ALA A 305 9.46 21.77 27.33
C ALA A 305 10.74 21.70 28.17
N THR A 306 11.40 20.53 28.25
CA THR A 306 12.87 20.44 28.36
C THR A 306 13.41 19.06 27.97
N ALA A 307 14.54 19.05 27.25
CA ALA A 307 15.34 17.90 26.84
C ALA A 307 16.56 17.70 27.79
N PRO A 308 17.61 16.92 27.47
CA PRO A 308 17.82 15.52 27.89
C PRO A 308 19.11 15.29 28.71
N LYS A 309 19.28 14.11 29.36
CA LYS A 309 20.59 13.42 29.58
C LYS A 309 20.45 12.10 30.38
N ALA A 310 21.25 11.09 29.99
CA ALA A 310 21.67 9.89 30.74
C ALA A 310 23.19 10.04 31.09
N PRO A 311 23.97 9.07 31.65
CA PRO A 311 23.68 7.69 32.13
C PRO A 311 24.39 7.23 33.46
N ASN A 312 24.03 6.05 34.02
CA ASN A 312 24.88 4.96 34.58
C ASN A 312 24.35 4.18 35.83
N GLU A 313 24.32 2.85 35.66
CA GLU A 313 24.68 1.66 36.50
C GLU A 313 24.32 1.44 38.01
N THR A 314 23.97 0.15 38.26
CA THR A 314 24.16 -0.81 39.40
C THR A 314 23.24 -0.93 40.65
N LEU A 315 22.50 -2.07 40.68
CA LEU A 315 22.28 -3.13 41.70
C LEU A 315 21.59 -2.93 43.09
N ASN A 316 20.56 -3.77 43.30
CA ASN A 316 20.10 -4.55 44.49
C ASN A 316 19.15 -3.98 45.60
N HIS A 317 17.91 -4.50 45.53
CA HIS A 317 16.95 -5.02 46.54
C HIS A 317 16.42 -4.25 47.78
N SER A 318 15.07 -4.26 47.81
CA SER A 318 14.08 -4.52 48.89
C SER A 318 13.41 -3.36 49.67
N ALA A 319 12.12 -3.21 49.32
CA ALA A 319 10.91 -2.92 50.12
C ALA A 319 10.81 -1.62 50.94
N GLU A 320 9.95 -0.69 50.47
CA GLU A 320 8.76 -0.19 51.19
C GLU A 320 7.91 0.75 50.30
N ASN A 321 6.63 0.89 50.65
CA ASN A 321 5.52 1.53 49.92
C ASN A 321 5.70 3.02 49.60
N SER A 322 5.30 3.43 48.39
CA SER A 322 4.19 4.39 48.10
C SER A 322 4.37 5.08 46.73
N ASP A 323 3.32 4.95 45.92
CA ASP A 323 2.69 6.00 45.10
C ASP A 323 3.43 6.81 44.00
N TYR A 324 2.88 6.64 42.78
CA TYR A 324 2.86 7.48 41.56
C TYR A 324 4.14 7.62 40.68
N ALA A 325 4.10 6.99 39.49
CA ALA A 325 3.76 7.64 38.21
C ALA A 325 4.51 7.06 36.98
N ASN A 326 3.74 6.92 35.89
CA ASN A 326 4.14 6.95 34.47
C ASN A 326 4.77 5.70 33.80
N LEU A 327 3.93 4.99 33.03
CA LEU A 327 4.14 4.91 31.58
C LEU A 327 2.78 4.74 30.86
N SER A 328 2.19 5.87 30.47
CA SER A 328 1.20 5.91 29.40
C SER A 328 1.91 5.85 28.06
N ARG A 329 1.55 4.89 27.21
CA ARG A 329 1.48 5.12 25.76
C ARG A 329 0.08 4.73 25.32
N SER A 330 -0.76 5.74 25.20
CA SER A 330 -2.14 5.63 24.77
C SER A 330 -2.21 5.28 23.29
N THR A 331 -2.83 4.15 22.96
CA THR A 331 -3.62 4.00 21.74
C THR A 331 -5.07 4.22 22.12
N SER A 332 -5.55 5.45 21.92
CA SER A 332 -6.95 5.80 21.98
C SER A 332 -7.66 5.22 20.75
N VAL A 333 -8.22 4.01 20.89
CA VAL A 333 -9.29 3.54 20.01
C VAL A 333 -10.62 3.96 20.63
N ALA A 334 -11.12 5.09 20.16
CA ALA A 334 -12.53 5.43 20.32
C ALA A 334 -13.34 4.48 19.42
N THR A 335 -13.73 3.32 19.95
CA THR A 335 -14.76 2.48 19.34
C THR A 335 -15.95 2.44 20.28
N GLY A 336 -16.64 3.58 20.37
CA GLY A 336 -18.02 3.62 20.82
C GLY A 336 -18.93 3.18 19.68
N LEU A 337 -19.89 2.31 19.99
CA LEU A 337 -21.00 1.87 19.15
C LEU A 337 -20.64 0.86 18.04
N ASN A 338 -20.31 -0.35 18.46
CA ASN A 338 -20.70 -1.54 17.72
C ASN A 338 -20.91 -2.68 18.72
N ALA A 339 -22.16 -3.12 18.87
CA ALA A 339 -22.50 -4.39 19.52
C ALA A 339 -22.09 -5.56 18.60
N MET A 340 -20.82 -5.61 18.19
CA MET A 340 -20.24 -6.83 17.66
C MET A 340 -20.28 -7.86 18.80
N LYS A 341 -20.97 -8.98 18.59
CA LYS A 341 -20.87 -10.16 19.47
C LYS A 341 -19.39 -10.43 19.71
N ARG A 342 -18.90 -10.10 20.91
CA ARG A 342 -17.52 -10.40 21.30
C ARG A 342 -17.37 -11.91 21.27
N GLN A 343 -16.34 -12.40 20.58
CA GLN A 343 -16.08 -13.82 20.43
C GLN A 343 -15.97 -14.48 21.80
N LYS A 344 -16.77 -15.53 22.03
CA LYS A 344 -16.75 -16.31 23.26
C LYS A 344 -15.98 -17.61 23.04
N VAL A 345 -15.24 -18.01 24.06
CA VAL A 345 -14.53 -19.29 24.10
C VAL A 345 -14.97 -20.09 25.31
N LYS A 346 -14.99 -21.41 25.18
CA LYS A 346 -15.28 -22.35 26.26
C LYS A 346 -13.99 -22.99 26.74
N THR A 347 -13.77 -23.02 28.05
CA THR A 347 -12.57 -23.62 28.63
C THR A 347 -12.68 -25.15 28.57
N ILE A 348 -11.58 -25.80 28.19
CA ILE A 348 -11.47 -27.27 28.07
C ILE A 348 -10.57 -27.87 29.15
N PHE A 349 -9.77 -27.04 29.84
CA PHE A 349 -8.97 -27.41 31.00
C PHE A 349 -9.06 -26.31 32.07
N PRO A 350 -8.94 -26.62 33.37
CA PRO A 350 -8.94 -25.61 34.43
C PRO A 350 -7.60 -24.85 34.48
N HIS A 351 -7.64 -23.58 34.89
CA HIS A 351 -6.45 -22.74 35.08
C HIS A 351 -6.57 -21.93 36.38
N THR A 352 -5.51 -21.93 37.19
CA THR A 352 -5.48 -21.24 38.49
C THR A 352 -4.34 -20.23 38.51
N ALA A 353 -4.68 -18.94 38.56
CA ALA A 353 -3.75 -17.81 38.53
C ALA A 353 -2.92 -17.61 39.82
N GLY A 354 -3.22 -18.34 40.90
CA GLY A 354 -2.59 -18.14 42.21
C GLY A 354 -2.77 -16.71 42.71
N SER A 355 -1.68 -16.05 43.14
CA SER A 355 -1.66 -14.66 43.59
C SER A 355 -1.47 -13.62 42.46
N ASN A 356 -1.40 -14.07 41.20
CA ASN A 356 -1.14 -13.18 40.06
C ASN A 356 -2.42 -12.51 39.55
N LYS A 357 -2.53 -11.19 39.76
CA LYS A 357 -3.69 -10.38 39.34
C LYS A 357 -3.79 -10.16 37.83
N THR A 358 -2.76 -10.50 37.05
CA THR A 358 -2.78 -10.37 35.59
C THR A 358 -3.30 -11.61 34.88
N LEU A 359 -3.42 -12.75 35.58
CA LEU A 359 -3.86 -14.02 35.03
C LEU A 359 -5.33 -14.28 35.40
N LEU A 360 -6.08 -14.94 34.52
CA LEU A 360 -7.49 -15.28 34.75
C LEU A 360 -7.63 -16.71 35.25
N SER A 361 -8.22 -16.91 36.43
CA SER A 361 -8.59 -18.24 36.94
C SER A 361 -9.96 -18.68 36.43
N PHE A 362 -10.09 -19.96 36.07
CA PHE A 362 -11.35 -20.57 35.64
C PHE A 362 -11.30 -22.10 35.80
N ALA A 363 -12.48 -22.71 35.92
CA ALA A 363 -12.66 -24.14 35.86
C ALA A 363 -12.86 -24.60 34.40
N GLN A 364 -12.80 -25.92 34.18
CA GLN A 364 -13.15 -26.51 32.89
C GLN A 364 -14.65 -26.34 32.62
N GLY A 365 -14.99 -25.90 31.41
CA GLY A 365 -16.37 -25.71 30.96
C GLY A 365 -16.90 -24.27 31.09
N ASP A 366 -16.13 -23.37 31.72
CA ASP A 366 -16.44 -21.95 31.85
C ASP A 366 -16.40 -21.22 30.50
N ILE A 367 -17.10 -20.08 30.45
CA ILE A 367 -17.21 -19.25 29.25
C ILE A 367 -16.46 -17.94 29.49
N ILE A 368 -15.59 -17.61 28.55
CA ILE A 368 -14.78 -16.39 28.57
C ILE A 368 -15.07 -15.58 27.30
N THR A 369 -15.34 -14.30 27.48
CA THR A 369 -15.51 -13.35 26.38
C THR A 369 -14.15 -12.73 26.05
N LEU A 370 -13.69 -12.88 24.81
CA LEU A 370 -12.40 -12.33 24.38
C LEU A 370 -12.47 -10.80 24.28
N LEU A 371 -11.50 -10.14 24.92
CA LEU A 371 -11.29 -8.69 24.82
C LEU A 371 -10.20 -8.36 23.79
N VAL A 372 -9.27 -9.30 23.57
CA VAL A 372 -8.27 -9.27 22.50
C VAL A 372 -8.46 -10.55 21.68
N ALA A 373 -8.80 -10.40 20.39
CA ALA A 373 -9.13 -11.52 19.52
C ALA A 373 -7.90 -12.27 18.97
N GLU A 374 -6.74 -11.61 18.93
CA GLU A 374 -5.49 -12.19 18.44
C GLU A 374 -4.71 -12.83 19.59
N GLU A 375 -4.29 -14.07 19.38
CA GLU A 375 -3.40 -14.80 20.28
C GLU A 375 -1.98 -14.21 20.20
N LYS A 376 -1.39 -13.94 21.36
CA LYS A 376 0.00 -13.49 21.46
C LYS A 376 0.80 -14.47 22.30
N ASP A 377 1.78 -15.12 21.67
CA ASP A 377 2.71 -16.05 22.33
C ASP A 377 2.03 -17.18 23.13
N GLY A 378 0.89 -17.70 22.68
CA GLY A 378 0.15 -18.75 23.40
C GLY A 378 -0.91 -18.26 24.38
N TRP A 379 -1.09 -16.94 24.52
CA TRP A 379 -1.96 -16.32 25.52
C TRP A 379 -3.09 -15.49 24.89
N LEU A 380 -4.25 -15.53 25.53
CA LEU A 380 -5.44 -14.74 25.22
C LEU A 380 -5.81 -13.86 26.42
N TYR A 381 -6.44 -12.72 26.15
CA TYR A 381 -6.95 -11.81 27.18
C TYR A 381 -8.47 -11.68 27.09
N GLY A 382 -9.16 -11.95 28.18
CA GLY A 382 -10.62 -12.00 28.20
C GLY A 382 -11.23 -11.72 29.57
N GLU A 383 -12.56 -11.68 29.58
CA GLU A 383 -13.41 -11.50 30.75
C GLU A 383 -14.23 -12.76 31.00
N HIS A 384 -14.18 -13.28 32.22
CA HIS A 384 -15.00 -14.42 32.63
C HIS A 384 -16.48 -14.02 32.73
N ASP A 385 -17.40 -14.79 32.15
CA ASP A 385 -18.81 -14.34 32.00
C ASP A 385 -19.55 -14.22 33.36
N THR A 386 -19.29 -15.15 34.30
CA THR A 386 -19.92 -15.14 35.64
C THR A 386 -19.20 -14.25 36.65
N THR A 387 -17.88 -14.38 36.82
CA THR A 387 -17.12 -13.63 37.84
C THR A 387 -16.72 -12.23 37.40
N ARG A 388 -16.85 -11.88 36.10
CA ARG A 388 -16.45 -10.60 35.49
C ARG A 388 -14.97 -10.24 35.69
N LEU A 389 -14.15 -11.19 36.14
CA LEU A 389 -12.72 -11.01 36.29
C LEU A 389 -12.06 -11.00 34.91
N LYS A 390 -11.02 -10.17 34.77
CA LYS A 390 -10.26 -10.01 33.54
C LYS A 390 -8.82 -10.44 33.76
N GLY A 391 -8.25 -11.11 32.78
CA GLY A 391 -6.87 -11.58 32.87
C GLY A 391 -6.43 -12.36 31.64
N TRP A 392 -5.15 -12.68 31.62
CA TRP A 392 -4.53 -13.51 30.61
C TRP A 392 -4.73 -14.99 30.92
N PHE A 393 -4.92 -15.79 29.88
CA PHE A 393 -5.03 -17.23 29.99
C PHE A 393 -4.47 -17.96 28.76
N PRO A 394 -4.03 -19.22 28.91
CA PRO A 394 -3.49 -19.98 27.78
C PRO A 394 -4.55 -20.25 26.72
N SER A 395 -4.25 -19.96 25.45
CA SER A 395 -5.14 -20.22 24.32
C SER A 395 -5.53 -21.70 24.23
N SER A 396 -4.55 -22.59 24.45
CA SER A 396 -4.68 -24.05 24.42
C SER A 396 -5.63 -24.64 25.46
N TYR A 397 -6.04 -23.84 26.45
CA TYR A 397 -6.99 -24.25 27.48
C TYR A 397 -8.43 -23.92 27.08
N THR A 398 -8.64 -23.39 25.88
CA THR A 398 -9.95 -22.95 25.41
C THR A 398 -10.23 -23.41 23.97
N ARG A 399 -11.51 -23.54 23.64
CA ARG A 399 -11.98 -23.77 22.27
C ARG A 399 -13.03 -22.71 21.90
N PRO A 400 -13.17 -22.35 20.61
CA PRO A 400 -14.27 -21.50 20.17
C PRO A 400 -15.63 -22.06 20.63
N LEU A 401 -16.49 -21.19 21.14
CA LEU A 401 -17.86 -21.53 21.46
C LEU A 401 -18.70 -21.35 20.18
N ASP A 402 -18.97 -22.44 19.46
CA ASP A 402 -19.97 -22.43 18.39
C ASP A 402 -21.36 -22.22 19.01
N GLU A 403 -22.00 -21.09 18.69
CA GLU A 403 -23.41 -20.87 18.98
C GLU A 403 -24.23 -21.84 18.10
N SER A 404 -24.77 -22.89 18.70
CA SER A 404 -25.62 -23.85 18.03
C SER A 404 -26.91 -23.20 17.53
N ALA A 405 -27.03 -23.17 16.20
CA ALA A 405 -28.23 -23.23 15.37
C ALA A 405 -29.59 -23.49 16.07
N GLU A 406 -30.27 -22.43 16.51
CA GLU A 406 -31.72 -22.43 16.77
C GLU A 406 -32.37 -21.15 16.20
N GLU A 407 -32.15 -20.82 14.92
CA GLU A 407 -33.00 -19.82 14.24
C GLU A 407 -33.01 -19.88 12.70
N LYS A 408 -32.67 -21.01 12.08
CA LYS A 408 -32.81 -21.19 10.63
C LYS A 408 -33.51 -22.50 10.28
N ALA A 409 -34.82 -22.54 10.51
CA ALA A 409 -35.70 -23.45 9.80
C ALA A 409 -36.19 -22.76 8.52
N PHE A 410 -35.44 -22.91 7.43
CA PHE A 410 -35.98 -23.04 6.07
C PHE A 410 -34.85 -23.59 5.20
N ALA A 411 -34.87 -24.92 5.01
CA ALA A 411 -34.07 -25.61 4.01
C ALA A 411 -34.69 -25.37 2.61
N PRO A 412 -33.94 -25.66 1.52
CA PRO A 412 -33.96 -27.04 1.07
C PRO A 412 -32.59 -27.71 0.85
N ALA A 413 -32.70 -29.03 1.00
CA ALA A 413 -31.78 -30.17 1.01
C ALA A 413 -30.59 -30.26 0.01
N PRO A 414 -29.67 -31.24 0.22
CA PRO A 414 -28.28 -31.24 -0.23
C PRO A 414 -27.96 -32.27 -1.33
N SER A 415 -26.74 -32.20 -1.86
CA SER A 415 -26.06 -33.29 -2.58
C SER A 415 -24.60 -33.41 -2.07
N PRO A 416 -24.00 -34.62 -2.01
CA PRO A 416 -22.98 -34.98 -1.04
C PRO A 416 -21.51 -34.73 -1.44
N ALA A 417 -20.68 -34.78 -0.41
CA ALA A 417 -19.25 -34.52 -0.27
C ALA A 417 -18.28 -35.21 -1.27
N PRO A 418 -17.01 -34.75 -1.35
CA PRO A 418 -16.01 -35.21 -2.32
C PRO A 418 -15.22 -36.43 -1.83
N ILE A 419 -14.90 -37.34 -2.75
CA ILE A 419 -13.98 -38.47 -2.53
C ILE A 419 -12.57 -38.10 -3.05
N ARG A 420 -11.59 -38.43 -2.21
CA ARG A 420 -10.14 -38.43 -2.43
C ARG A 420 -9.71 -38.84 -3.85
N SER A 421 -8.59 -38.29 -4.32
CA SER A 421 -7.61 -39.05 -5.11
C SER A 421 -6.20 -38.52 -4.92
N VAL A 422 -5.32 -39.45 -4.55
CA VAL A 422 -3.87 -39.40 -4.58
C VAL A 422 -3.40 -39.54 -6.03
N SER A 423 -2.32 -38.85 -6.41
CA SER A 423 -1.54 -39.22 -7.59
C SER A 423 -0.09 -38.80 -7.39
N SER A 424 0.75 -39.81 -7.22
CA SER A 424 2.20 -39.79 -7.28
C SER A 424 2.66 -39.83 -8.73
N VAL A 425 3.43 -38.83 -9.18
CA VAL A 425 4.29 -38.95 -10.38
C VAL A 425 5.63 -38.28 -10.09
N ASN A 426 6.67 -39.11 -9.98
CA ASN A 426 8.04 -38.72 -10.27
C ASN A 426 8.27 -38.98 -11.77
N LEU A 427 8.76 -37.99 -12.52
CA LEU A 427 9.66 -38.26 -13.64
C LEU A 427 10.54 -37.03 -13.93
N VAL A 428 11.82 -37.33 -14.07
CA VAL A 428 12.94 -36.45 -14.41
C VAL A 428 12.68 -35.72 -15.73
N GLU A 429 12.74 -34.40 -15.72
CA GLU A 429 12.93 -33.60 -16.93
C GLU A 429 13.96 -32.50 -16.68
N LYS A 430 15.14 -32.67 -17.30
CA LYS A 430 16.19 -31.66 -17.39
C LYS A 430 15.72 -30.63 -18.43
N GLY A 431 14.95 -29.64 -17.99
CA GLY A 431 14.60 -28.46 -18.78
C GLY A 431 15.51 -27.29 -18.42
N GLU A 432 16.27 -26.80 -19.38
CA GLU A 432 16.98 -25.52 -19.30
C GLU A 432 15.94 -24.39 -19.16
N VAL A 433 15.93 -23.69 -18.03
CA VAL A 433 14.98 -22.60 -17.77
C VAL A 433 15.43 -21.37 -18.58
N VAL A 434 14.87 -21.22 -19.77
CA VAL A 434 14.94 -19.97 -20.53
C VAL A 434 14.03 -18.95 -19.85
N LEU A 435 14.64 -17.89 -19.30
CA LEU A 435 13.92 -16.76 -18.74
C LEU A 435 13.35 -15.90 -19.88
N PRO A 436 12.10 -15.42 -19.77
CA PRO A 436 11.60 -14.44 -20.73
C PRO A 436 12.42 -13.14 -20.63
N PRO A 437 12.71 -12.46 -21.75
CA PRO A 437 13.42 -11.19 -21.75
C PRO A 437 12.60 -10.10 -21.04
N PRO A 438 13.24 -9.07 -20.46
CA PRO A 438 12.55 -7.92 -19.90
C PRO A 438 11.72 -7.18 -20.96
N ASP A 439 10.45 -6.89 -20.66
CA ASP A 439 9.48 -6.23 -21.55
C ASP A 439 9.75 -4.72 -21.75
N TYR A 440 10.92 -4.35 -22.27
CA TYR A 440 11.22 -2.95 -22.60
C TYR A 440 11.86 -2.79 -23.98
N LEU A 441 11.10 -3.07 -25.04
CA LEU A 441 11.22 -2.39 -26.33
C LEU A 441 9.84 -2.32 -27.00
N GLY A 442 9.13 -1.21 -26.85
CA GLY A 442 7.88 -0.99 -27.58
C GLY A 442 6.96 0.11 -27.06
N ALA A 443 7.45 1.33 -26.83
CA ALA A 443 6.58 2.52 -26.79
C ALA A 443 7.40 3.80 -27.02
N ALA A 444 8.02 3.91 -28.19
CA ALA A 444 8.37 5.19 -28.79
C ALA A 444 7.75 5.22 -30.18
N GLN A 445 6.45 5.53 -30.25
CA GLN A 445 5.86 6.10 -31.46
C GLN A 445 5.06 7.34 -31.09
N THR A 446 5.50 8.41 -31.72
CA THR A 446 4.99 9.76 -31.80
C THR A 446 3.48 9.87 -31.94
N ASP A 447 2.89 10.75 -31.16
CA ASP A 447 1.63 11.44 -31.45
C ASP A 447 1.66 12.06 -32.86
N ARG A 448 0.76 11.61 -33.74
CA ARG A 448 0.01 12.53 -34.61
C ARG A 448 -1.41 12.00 -34.82
N ARG A 449 -2.35 12.86 -34.46
CA ARG A 449 -3.79 12.69 -34.43
C ARG A 449 -4.41 13.12 -35.79
N LEU A 450 -5.36 12.30 -36.26
CA LEU A 450 -6.52 12.57 -37.14
C LEU A 450 -6.31 13.15 -38.56
N GLU A 451 -6.74 12.35 -39.55
CA GLU A 451 -7.34 12.80 -40.81
C GLU A 451 -8.83 12.39 -40.83
N PRO A 452 -9.76 13.22 -41.37
CA PRO A 452 -11.14 12.84 -41.63
C PRO A 452 -11.36 12.34 -43.07
N ALA A 453 -12.58 11.85 -43.29
CA ALA A 453 -12.98 10.96 -44.36
C ALA A 453 -13.26 11.59 -45.75
N LYS A 454 -13.06 10.74 -46.77
CA LYS A 454 -13.83 10.55 -48.03
C LYS A 454 -14.10 11.74 -48.96
N GLY A 455 -13.55 11.60 -50.17
CA GLY A 455 -14.38 11.46 -51.38
C GLY A 455 -14.29 12.57 -52.43
N ALA A 456 -13.65 12.28 -53.58
CA ALA A 456 -14.28 12.32 -54.91
C ALA A 456 -13.22 12.25 -56.03
N ALA A 457 -13.41 11.26 -56.91
CA ALA A 457 -13.24 11.28 -58.37
C ALA A 457 -11.92 11.77 -58.99
N VAL A 458 -11.22 10.89 -59.70
CA VAL A 458 -11.29 10.68 -61.18
C VAL A 458 -10.09 9.80 -61.61
N LYS A 459 -10.36 8.82 -62.47
CA LYS A 459 -9.42 7.89 -63.10
C LYS A 459 -8.84 8.48 -64.42
N PRO A 460 -7.75 7.88 -64.96
CA PRO A 460 -6.72 8.52 -65.80
C PRO A 460 -7.02 8.42 -67.31
N PRO A 461 -6.05 8.72 -68.21
CA PRO A 461 -5.39 7.58 -68.89
C PRO A 461 -3.94 7.80 -69.40
N SER A 462 -3.40 6.70 -69.96
CA SER A 462 -2.30 6.57 -70.95
C SER A 462 -0.91 6.28 -70.36
N ASP A 463 -0.30 5.09 -70.53
CA ASP A 463 0.11 4.25 -71.69
C ASP A 463 1.53 4.52 -72.23
N ARG A 464 2.34 3.44 -72.12
CA ARG A 464 3.46 2.97 -72.98
C ARG A 464 4.74 3.79 -73.23
N ALA A 465 5.83 3.22 -72.69
CA ALA A 465 6.91 2.49 -73.38
C ALA A 465 8.17 3.21 -73.97
N GLU A 466 9.30 2.48 -73.82
CA GLU A 466 10.58 2.52 -74.58
C GLU A 466 11.58 3.67 -74.29
N GLN A 467 12.91 3.58 -74.37
CA GLN A 467 13.98 2.55 -74.45
C GLN A 467 15.32 3.35 -74.40
N GLY A 468 16.27 3.00 -73.49
CA GLY A 468 17.76 3.20 -73.52
C GLY A 468 18.38 4.60 -73.79
N PRO A 469 19.73 4.78 -73.76
CA PRO A 469 20.84 3.93 -73.28
C PRO A 469 21.79 4.62 -72.24
N LYS A 470 22.76 3.85 -71.70
CA LYS A 470 23.83 4.27 -70.75
C LYS A 470 24.93 5.15 -71.42
N PRO A 471 25.88 5.74 -70.64
CA PRO A 471 27.12 5.02 -70.32
C PRO A 471 27.69 5.18 -68.88
N ASP A 472 28.64 4.28 -68.61
CA ASP A 472 29.59 3.98 -67.50
C ASP A 472 30.14 5.17 -66.66
N MET A 473 30.74 5.05 -65.47
CA MET A 473 31.62 4.02 -64.89
C MET A 473 31.86 4.27 -63.37
N ASN A 474 32.25 3.21 -62.65
CA ASN A 474 33.05 3.12 -61.40
C ASN A 474 32.37 2.35 -60.25
N GLY A 475 32.84 1.12 -60.05
CA GLY A 475 32.30 0.15 -59.09
C GLY A 475 33.07 0.02 -57.79
N ILE A 476 32.38 -0.52 -56.79
CA ILE A 476 32.91 -1.38 -55.72
C ILE A 476 31.90 -2.52 -55.53
N ILE A 477 32.40 -3.74 -55.61
CA ILE A 477 31.68 -5.02 -55.58
C ILE A 477 31.26 -5.34 -54.14
N LYS A 478 29.96 -5.59 -53.90
CA LYS A 478 29.44 -6.14 -52.64
C LYS A 478 29.52 -7.67 -52.67
N PRO A 479 30.03 -8.35 -51.63
CA PRO A 479 30.06 -9.81 -51.56
C PRO A 479 28.67 -10.40 -51.20
N PRO A 480 28.34 -11.60 -51.71
CA PRO A 480 27.01 -12.19 -51.60
C PRO A 480 26.87 -13.02 -50.32
N PHE A 481 26.41 -12.42 -49.22
CA PHE A 481 26.02 -13.19 -48.01
C PHE A 481 24.78 -12.64 -47.28
N LEU A 482 23.99 -11.79 -47.95
CA LEU A 482 22.72 -11.28 -47.42
C LEU A 482 21.52 -11.89 -48.15
N SER A 483 21.53 -13.22 -48.33
CA SER A 483 20.35 -14.01 -48.68
C SER A 483 20.15 -15.03 -47.55
N GLY A 484 19.04 -14.90 -46.83
CA GLY A 484 18.76 -15.66 -45.62
C GLY A 484 18.49 -17.14 -45.86
N GLU A 485 19.53 -17.96 -45.78
CA GLU A 485 19.41 -19.41 -45.57
C GLU A 485 20.44 -19.91 -44.54
N ASN A 486 20.04 -20.91 -43.77
CA ASN A 486 20.77 -21.50 -42.64
C ASN A 486 22.13 -22.08 -43.10
N PRO A 487 23.28 -21.66 -42.53
CA PRO A 487 24.62 -22.08 -42.95
C PRO A 487 24.94 -23.56 -42.66
N PHE A 488 24.05 -24.30 -42.00
CA PHE A 488 24.22 -25.73 -41.71
C PHE A 488 23.36 -26.66 -42.57
N ALA A 489 22.59 -26.13 -43.53
CA ALA A 489 21.66 -26.94 -44.34
C ALA A 489 22.33 -28.01 -45.21
N THR A 490 23.64 -27.92 -45.45
CA THR A 490 24.39 -28.86 -46.30
C THR A 490 25.36 -29.78 -45.54
N VAL A 491 25.34 -29.78 -44.20
CA VAL A 491 26.24 -30.64 -43.40
C VAL A 491 25.62 -32.04 -43.19
N LYS A 492 26.08 -33.03 -43.96
CA LYS A 492 25.79 -34.46 -43.70
C LYS A 492 26.81 -35.05 -42.72
N LEU A 493 26.37 -35.41 -41.52
CA LEU A 493 27.19 -36.14 -40.54
C LEU A 493 27.33 -37.62 -40.95
N ARG A 494 28.52 -38.20 -40.77
CA ARG A 494 28.76 -39.64 -40.99
C ARG A 494 28.08 -40.47 -39.89
N PRO A 495 27.49 -41.63 -40.19
CA PRO A 495 26.95 -42.52 -39.17
C PRO A 495 28.04 -42.97 -38.20
N THR A 496 27.86 -42.71 -36.91
CA THR A 496 28.69 -43.26 -35.83
C THR A 496 28.06 -44.53 -35.30
N VAL A 497 28.78 -45.66 -35.39
CA VAL A 497 28.42 -46.93 -34.77
C VAL A 497 28.84 -46.89 -33.30
N THR A 498 27.88 -46.89 -32.38
CA THR A 498 28.14 -47.02 -30.94
C THR A 498 28.16 -48.49 -30.54
N ASN A 499 29.31 -48.97 -30.08
CA ASN A 499 29.47 -50.30 -29.51
C ASN A 499 28.98 -50.28 -28.05
N ASP A 500 27.73 -50.67 -27.84
CA ASP A 500 27.08 -50.73 -26.53
C ASP A 500 27.54 -51.98 -25.76
N ARG A 501 28.66 -51.89 -25.03
CA ARG A 501 29.19 -52.95 -24.15
C ARG A 501 28.89 -52.72 -22.67
N SER A 502 27.76 -52.10 -22.35
CA SER A 502 27.39 -51.80 -20.96
C SER A 502 25.93 -52.12 -20.64
N ALA A 503 25.37 -53.17 -21.24
CA ALA A 503 24.13 -53.76 -20.75
C ALA A 503 24.42 -54.66 -19.52
N PRO A 504 23.66 -54.54 -18.41
CA PRO A 504 23.82 -55.37 -17.23
C PRO A 504 23.34 -56.80 -17.51
N ILE A 505 24.15 -57.79 -17.10
CA ILE A 505 23.78 -59.21 -17.11
C ILE A 505 22.75 -59.43 -16.00
N ILE A 506 21.51 -59.71 -16.38
CA ILE A 506 20.49 -60.23 -15.47
C ILE A 506 20.71 -61.75 -15.40
N ARG A 507 21.02 -62.25 -14.20
CA ARG A 507 20.95 -63.66 -13.84
C ARG A 507 19.89 -63.85 -12.77
#